data_AF-A0A562KKU6-F1
#
_entry.id   AF-A0A562KKU6-F1
#
_cell.length_a   1.000
_cell.length_b   1.000
_cell.length_c   1.000
_cell.angle_alpha   90.00
_cell.angle_beta   90.00
_cell.angle_gamma   90.00
#
_symmetry.space_group_name_H-M   'P 1'
#
loop_
_entity.id
_entity.type
_entity.pdbx_description
1 polymer ?
#
loop_
_entity_poly.entity_id
_entity_poly.type
_entity_poly.pdbx_seq_one_letter_code
_entity_poly.pdbx_strand_id
1 'polypeptide(L)'
;MLLGGGGKKVVALTSGTSWTVPSGVTKVDVHCYGAGGNGSNASPPGGGGGGAYAFKAGVSVTPGGSVSCQIGAGGSGNATWFSSTGTVLAMAAGNGLSGSGGAGGSSAASVGDIKYAGGAGGGAYGGGGGAAGPLGTGKAGANYSGGGGAGGGLSTAAGGDSGGNGPYGTGGGAGGGLSGNGGNGTDGGGGGASGISGSKGGDGGMAIMHFNSSGGTIYGPGGGGGGGGGASGGAGGLYGGGGGGGTAGGGAGGAGLIILEYYL
;
A
#
# COMPACT_ATOMS: atom_id res chain seq x y z
N MET A 1 0.47 -16.19 6.90
CA MET A 1 1.46 -16.52 7.95
C MET A 1 1.87 -15.22 8.61
N LEU A 2 1.63 -15.07 9.91
CA LEU A 2 2.03 -13.88 10.68
C LEU A 2 3.56 -13.80 10.77
N LEU A 3 4.15 -12.63 10.53
CA LEU A 3 5.58 -12.38 10.68
C LEU A 3 5.85 -11.74 12.05
N GLY A 4 6.96 -12.12 12.71
CA GLY A 4 7.28 -11.72 14.09
C GLY A 4 7.18 -12.83 15.15
N GLY A 5 6.94 -14.09 14.77
CA GLY A 5 7.01 -15.24 15.67
C GLY A 5 8.44 -15.78 15.79
N GLY A 6 8.98 -15.92 17.02
CA GLY A 6 10.28 -16.57 17.26
C GLY A 6 11.29 -15.80 18.10
N GLY A 7 10.85 -14.86 18.95
CA GLY A 7 11.74 -14.10 19.85
C GLY A 7 12.41 -12.87 19.24
N LYS A 8 12.09 -12.55 17.97
CA LYS A 8 12.52 -11.30 17.33
C LYS A 8 11.75 -10.11 17.89
N LYS A 9 12.43 -9.00 18.08
CA LYS A 9 11.81 -7.68 18.25
C LYS A 9 11.41 -7.14 16.88
N VAL A 10 10.25 -6.49 16.83
CA VAL A 10 9.71 -5.85 15.61
C VAL A 10 9.64 -4.35 15.84
N VAL A 11 10.22 -3.55 14.94
CA VAL A 11 10.14 -2.09 14.96
C VAL A 11 9.59 -1.60 13.64
N ALA A 12 8.63 -0.67 13.68
CA ALA A 12 8.10 0.00 12.50
C ALA A 12 8.64 1.44 12.41
N LEU A 13 9.17 1.78 11.24
CA LEU A 13 9.52 3.17 10.89
C LEU A 13 8.47 3.68 9.91
N THR A 14 7.67 4.64 10.37
CA THR A 14 6.59 5.27 9.59
C THR A 14 6.93 6.70 9.18
N SER A 15 8.05 7.24 9.68
CA SER A 15 8.60 8.56 9.37
C SER A 15 10.09 8.61 9.77
N GLY A 16 10.76 9.72 9.47
CA GLY A 16 12.17 9.96 9.82
C GLY A 16 13.16 9.58 8.72
N THR A 17 14.44 9.85 9.00
CA THR A 17 15.56 9.68 8.05
C THR A 17 16.66 8.75 8.56
N SER A 18 16.55 8.25 9.79
CA SER A 18 17.51 7.32 10.37
C SER A 18 16.92 6.46 11.48
N TRP A 19 17.59 5.35 11.80
CA TRP A 19 17.29 4.46 12.92
C TRP A 19 18.57 4.18 13.73
N THR A 20 18.47 4.32 15.05
CA THR A 20 19.55 3.95 15.97
C THR A 20 19.49 2.46 16.29
N VAL A 21 20.58 1.77 16.01
CA VAL A 21 20.73 0.33 16.24
C VAL A 21 20.81 0.06 17.74
N PRO A 22 19.93 -0.76 18.33
CA PRO A 22 20.02 -1.12 19.74
C PRO A 22 21.32 -1.83 20.07
N SER A 23 21.74 -1.75 21.33
CA SER A 23 22.88 -2.52 21.83
C SER A 23 22.66 -4.02 21.63
N GLY A 24 23.72 -4.76 21.29
CA GLY A 24 23.70 -6.19 21.01
C GLY A 24 23.26 -6.57 19.58
N VAL A 25 22.60 -5.66 18.85
CA VAL A 25 22.06 -5.97 17.52
C VAL A 25 23.12 -5.80 16.44
N THR A 26 23.51 -6.89 15.79
CA THR A 26 24.47 -6.87 14.67
C THR A 26 23.84 -7.20 13.31
N LYS A 27 22.60 -7.70 13.29
CA LYS A 27 21.86 -8.07 12.08
C LYS A 27 20.38 -7.72 12.21
N VAL A 28 19.76 -7.32 11.11
CA VAL A 28 18.33 -7.02 11.02
C VAL A 28 17.73 -7.52 9.72
N ASP A 29 16.54 -8.11 9.80
CA ASP A 29 15.72 -8.41 8.63
C ASP A 29 14.84 -7.19 8.33
N VAL A 30 14.78 -6.79 7.06
CA VAL A 30 14.18 -5.51 6.66
C VAL A 30 13.08 -5.75 5.64
N HIS A 31 11.88 -5.25 5.94
CA HIS A 31 10.74 -5.21 5.04
C HIS A 31 10.48 -3.76 4.63
N CYS A 32 10.66 -3.43 3.35
CA CYS A 32 10.34 -2.12 2.79
C CYS A 32 9.05 -2.20 1.97
N TYR A 33 8.16 -1.26 2.22
CA TYR A 33 6.94 -1.03 1.44
C TYR A 33 7.03 0.35 0.79
N GLY A 34 6.93 0.40 -0.53
CA GLY A 34 6.93 1.63 -1.31
C GLY A 34 5.65 2.44 -1.06
N ALA A 35 5.72 3.76 -1.23
CA ALA A 35 4.54 4.61 -1.15
C ALA A 35 3.59 4.38 -2.33
N GLY A 36 2.29 4.55 -2.10
CA GLY A 36 1.26 4.52 -3.14
C GLY A 36 1.13 5.86 -3.84
N GLY A 37 0.53 5.85 -5.03
CA GLY A 37 0.20 7.05 -5.79
C GLY A 37 -1.15 7.65 -5.39
N ASN A 38 -1.30 8.96 -5.59
CA ASN A 38 -2.59 9.64 -5.47
C ASN A 38 -3.48 9.30 -6.66
N GLY A 39 -4.79 9.28 -6.44
CA GLY A 39 -5.77 9.35 -7.51
C GLY A 39 -5.76 10.71 -8.20
N SER A 40 -6.39 10.79 -9.36
CA SER A 40 -6.58 12.01 -10.13
C SER A 40 -7.99 12.57 -9.98
N ASN A 41 -8.13 13.86 -10.25
CA ASN A 41 -9.40 14.53 -10.54
C ASN A 41 -9.53 14.98 -12.00
N ALA A 42 -8.54 14.68 -12.85
CA ALA A 42 -8.58 15.02 -14.26
C ALA A 42 -9.61 14.13 -14.99
N SER A 43 -10.55 14.71 -15.73
CA SER A 43 -11.66 13.95 -16.32
C SER A 43 -11.23 13.09 -17.53
N PRO A 44 -11.62 11.80 -17.60
CA PRO A 44 -12.19 11.01 -16.51
C PRO A 44 -11.10 10.61 -15.49
N PRO A 45 -11.36 10.66 -14.18
CA PRO A 45 -10.32 10.52 -13.15
C PRO A 45 -9.75 9.10 -13.08
N GLY A 46 -8.42 8.96 -13.08
CA GLY A 46 -7.70 7.71 -12.85
C GLY A 46 -7.31 7.47 -11.38
N GLY A 47 -7.27 6.22 -10.94
CA GLY A 47 -6.75 5.82 -9.62
C GLY A 47 -5.22 5.79 -9.58
N GLY A 48 -4.62 6.00 -8.41
CA GLY A 48 -3.18 5.87 -8.18
C GLY A 48 -2.73 4.40 -8.07
N GLY A 49 -1.48 4.11 -8.40
CA GLY A 49 -0.90 2.78 -8.22
C GLY A 49 -0.57 2.46 -6.76
N GLY A 50 -0.44 1.19 -6.43
CA GLY A 50 0.07 0.71 -5.14
C GLY A 50 1.60 0.55 -5.15
N GLY A 51 2.25 0.73 -4.00
CA GLY A 51 3.69 0.64 -3.84
C GLY A 51 4.23 -0.79 -3.94
N ALA A 52 5.51 -0.92 -4.29
CA ALA A 52 6.22 -2.20 -4.33
C ALA A 52 6.54 -2.71 -2.92
N TYR A 53 7.01 -3.95 -2.86
CA TYR A 53 7.56 -4.57 -1.66
C TYR A 53 8.97 -5.09 -1.94
N ALA A 54 9.86 -4.91 -0.97
CA ALA A 54 11.19 -5.49 -0.98
C ALA A 54 11.57 -6.00 0.41
N PHE A 55 12.23 -7.14 0.46
CA PHE A 55 12.73 -7.76 1.67
C PHE A 55 14.21 -8.04 1.56
N LYS A 56 14.95 -7.89 2.66
CA LYS A 56 16.32 -8.40 2.77
C LYS A 56 16.56 -8.99 4.15
N ALA A 57 17.10 -10.21 4.18
CA ALA A 57 17.46 -10.87 5.42
C ALA A 57 18.88 -10.47 5.87
N GLY A 58 19.07 -10.36 7.19
CA GLY A 58 20.38 -10.29 7.83
C GLY A 58 21.26 -9.11 7.40
N VAL A 59 20.68 -7.93 7.20
CA VAL A 59 21.43 -6.69 6.94
C VAL A 59 22.36 -6.43 8.13
N SER A 60 23.67 -6.38 7.87
CA SER A 60 24.68 -6.09 8.89
C SER A 60 24.53 -4.67 9.41
N VAL A 61 24.53 -4.52 10.74
CA VAL A 61 24.45 -3.24 11.44
C VAL A 61 25.44 -3.21 12.60
N THR A 62 25.80 -2.01 13.05
CA THR A 62 26.72 -1.82 14.18
C THR A 62 25.92 -1.45 15.42
N PRO A 63 26.02 -2.20 16.54
CA PRO A 63 25.36 -1.85 17.79
C PRO A 63 25.65 -0.39 18.22
N GLY A 64 24.61 0.36 18.58
CA GLY A 64 24.71 1.78 18.93
C GLY A 64 24.93 2.73 17.74
N GLY A 65 25.12 2.20 16.54
CA GLY A 65 25.26 2.98 15.31
C GLY A 65 23.94 3.60 14.84
N SER A 66 24.02 4.41 13.79
CA SER A 66 22.86 4.98 13.10
C SER A 66 22.83 4.50 11.65
N VAL A 67 21.66 4.07 11.18
CA VAL A 67 21.43 3.62 9.81
C VAL A 67 20.45 4.57 9.14
N SER A 68 20.85 5.15 8.01
CA SER A 68 19.99 6.04 7.23
C SER A 68 18.81 5.28 6.61
N CYS A 69 17.67 5.95 6.46
CA CYS A 69 16.51 5.42 5.77
C CYS A 69 15.68 6.53 5.13
N GLN A 70 14.73 6.16 4.28
CA GLN A 70 13.72 7.06 3.74
C GLN A 70 12.36 6.37 3.72
N ILE A 71 11.34 7.09 4.19
CA ILE A 71 9.94 6.70 4.04
C ILE A 71 9.31 7.56 2.95
N GLY A 72 8.86 6.95 1.86
CA GLY A 72 8.16 7.67 0.80
C GLY A 72 6.83 8.25 1.30
N ALA A 73 6.51 9.49 0.95
CA ALA A 73 5.18 10.04 1.20
C ALA A 73 4.20 9.59 0.10
N GLY A 74 2.92 9.42 0.43
CA GLY A 74 1.87 9.11 -0.56
C GLY A 74 1.84 10.14 -1.69
N GLY A 75 1.82 9.66 -2.94
CA GLY A 75 1.79 10.47 -4.15
C GLY A 75 3.07 11.23 -4.50
N SER A 76 4.13 11.11 -3.69
CA SER A 76 5.39 11.84 -3.91
C SER A 76 6.26 11.26 -5.04
N GLY A 77 6.05 10.00 -5.42
CA GLY A 77 6.96 9.27 -6.31
C GLY A 77 8.29 8.85 -5.64
N ASN A 78 8.51 9.19 -4.36
CA ASN A 78 9.73 8.82 -3.65
C ASN A 78 9.65 7.38 -3.14
N ALA A 79 10.70 6.60 -3.42
CA ALA A 79 10.84 5.23 -2.94
C ALA A 79 11.05 5.17 -1.42
N THR A 80 10.78 4.00 -0.84
CA THR A 80 11.10 3.67 0.56
C THR A 80 12.34 2.80 0.60
N TRP A 81 13.36 3.16 1.38
CA TRP A 81 14.61 2.40 1.44
C TRP A 81 15.25 2.44 2.83
N PHE A 82 16.08 1.43 3.11
CA PHE A 82 16.83 1.30 4.37
C PHE A 82 18.31 1.06 4.10
N SER A 83 19.18 1.69 4.88
CA SER A 83 20.64 1.76 4.72
C SER A 83 21.08 2.50 3.46
N SER A 84 20.69 2.03 2.28
CA SER A 84 20.90 2.72 1.00
C SER A 84 19.91 2.22 -0.06
N THR A 85 19.81 2.94 -1.18
CA THR A 85 19.04 2.49 -2.34
C THR A 85 19.60 1.20 -2.98
N GLY A 86 20.86 0.85 -2.71
CA GLY A 86 21.50 -0.39 -3.13
C GLY A 86 21.40 -1.54 -2.12
N THR A 87 20.82 -1.32 -0.94
CA THR A 87 20.70 -2.34 0.11
C THR A 87 19.29 -2.93 0.14
N VAL A 88 18.28 -2.13 0.48
CA VAL A 88 16.86 -2.54 0.44
C VAL A 88 16.04 -1.34 -0.03
N LEU A 89 15.32 -1.50 -1.13
CA LEU A 89 14.53 -0.45 -1.73
C LEU A 89 13.23 -1.01 -2.30
N ALA A 90 12.12 -0.39 -1.92
CA ALA A 90 10.81 -0.62 -2.50
C ALA A 90 10.35 0.63 -3.27
N MET A 91 10.14 0.47 -4.57
CA MET A 91 9.72 1.55 -5.46
C MET A 91 8.34 2.10 -5.09
N ALA A 92 8.20 3.42 -5.13
CA ALA A 92 6.91 4.09 -5.09
C ALA A 92 6.10 3.82 -6.37
N ALA A 93 4.79 4.05 -6.27
CA ALA A 93 3.87 3.95 -7.39
C ALA A 93 3.67 5.30 -8.10
N GLY A 94 3.06 5.26 -9.28
CA GLY A 94 2.65 6.45 -10.04
C GLY A 94 1.28 6.97 -9.59
N ASN A 95 1.09 8.28 -9.74
CA ASN A 95 -0.22 8.93 -9.58
C ASN A 95 -1.14 8.60 -10.75
N GLY A 96 -2.45 8.63 -10.51
CA GLY A 96 -3.47 8.54 -11.55
C GLY A 96 -3.42 9.75 -12.49
N LEU A 97 -3.87 9.55 -13.73
CA LEU A 97 -3.95 10.56 -14.78
C LEU A 97 -5.37 10.62 -15.36
N SER A 98 -5.62 11.52 -16.30
CA SER A 98 -6.88 11.51 -17.08
C SER A 98 -6.96 10.22 -17.89
N GLY A 99 -8.04 9.46 -17.68
CA GLY A 99 -8.35 8.21 -18.38
C GLY A 99 -7.46 7.02 -18.06
N SER A 100 -6.41 7.19 -17.26
CA SER A 100 -5.41 6.16 -17.01
C SER A 100 -5.05 6.08 -15.53
N GLY A 101 -4.94 4.84 -15.05
CA GLY A 101 -4.46 4.57 -13.70
C GLY A 101 -2.95 4.74 -13.57
N GLY A 102 -2.51 5.07 -12.37
CA GLY A 102 -1.10 5.13 -12.03
C GLY A 102 -0.45 3.74 -12.07
N ALA A 103 0.78 3.67 -12.58
CA ALA A 103 1.54 2.42 -12.57
C ALA A 103 1.81 1.96 -11.14
N GLY A 104 1.74 0.65 -10.89
CA GLY A 104 2.18 0.07 -9.62
C GLY A 104 3.70 0.22 -9.44
N GLY A 105 4.16 0.21 -8.18
CA GLY A 105 5.59 0.22 -7.87
C GLY A 105 6.30 -0.98 -8.50
N SER A 106 7.42 -0.73 -9.18
CA SER A 106 8.14 -1.74 -9.96
C SER A 106 8.99 -2.66 -9.08
N SER A 107 8.75 -3.98 -9.18
CA SER A 107 9.64 -4.99 -8.58
C SER A 107 10.98 -5.08 -9.30
N ALA A 108 11.03 -4.80 -10.60
CA ALA A 108 12.26 -4.84 -11.39
C ALA A 108 13.26 -3.78 -10.91
N ALA A 109 12.78 -2.57 -10.62
CA ALA A 109 13.60 -1.47 -10.09
C ALA A 109 13.78 -1.49 -8.56
N SER A 110 13.12 -2.40 -7.85
CA SER A 110 13.30 -2.58 -6.40
C SER A 110 14.56 -3.41 -6.09
N VAL A 111 15.08 -3.29 -4.86
CA VAL A 111 16.30 -3.96 -4.39
C VAL A 111 15.99 -4.75 -3.11
N GLY A 112 16.31 -6.03 -3.11
CA GLY A 112 16.04 -6.96 -2.01
C GLY A 112 16.17 -8.41 -2.49
N ASP A 113 16.18 -9.35 -1.55
CA ASP A 113 16.20 -10.78 -1.81
C ASP A 113 14.84 -11.27 -2.32
N ILE A 114 13.73 -10.71 -1.80
CA ILE A 114 12.37 -10.94 -2.29
C ILE A 114 11.77 -9.61 -2.70
N LYS A 115 11.09 -9.58 -3.86
CA LYS A 115 10.50 -8.36 -4.43
C LYS A 115 9.15 -8.65 -5.06
N TYR A 116 8.18 -7.78 -4.81
CA TYR A 116 6.86 -7.84 -5.44
C TYR A 116 6.41 -6.47 -5.93
N ALA A 117 5.75 -6.46 -7.09
CA ALA A 117 5.21 -5.25 -7.68
C ALA A 117 3.88 -4.88 -7.04
N GLY A 118 3.64 -3.58 -6.88
CA GLY A 118 2.33 -3.08 -6.47
C GLY A 118 1.32 -3.16 -7.61
N GLY A 119 0.03 -3.03 -7.29
CA GLY A 119 -1.04 -3.02 -8.27
C GLY A 119 -1.11 -1.69 -9.05
N ALA A 120 -1.48 -1.73 -10.32
CA ALA A 120 -1.83 -0.51 -11.05
C ALA A 120 -3.17 0.07 -10.55
N GLY A 121 -3.35 1.38 -10.67
CA GLY A 121 -4.67 2.00 -10.52
C GLY A 121 -5.60 1.66 -11.69
N GLY A 122 -6.91 1.80 -11.47
CA GLY A 122 -7.89 1.78 -12.55
C GLY A 122 -7.86 3.08 -13.37
N GLY A 123 -8.30 3.00 -14.62
CA GLY A 123 -8.47 4.13 -15.54
C GLY A 123 -9.70 4.96 -15.18
N ALA A 124 -10.58 5.23 -16.15
CA ALA A 124 -11.75 6.09 -15.96
C ALA A 124 -12.58 5.71 -14.71
N TYR A 125 -12.68 6.67 -13.78
CA TYR A 125 -13.36 6.54 -12.48
C TYR A 125 -12.88 5.33 -11.68
N GLY A 126 -11.60 5.00 -11.82
CA GLY A 126 -11.03 3.78 -11.30
C GLY A 126 -10.61 3.86 -9.84
N GLY A 127 -10.69 2.71 -9.15
CA GLY A 127 -10.08 2.54 -7.83
C GLY A 127 -8.56 2.54 -7.88
N GLY A 128 -7.90 2.80 -6.76
CA GLY A 128 -6.46 2.70 -6.63
C GLY A 128 -5.97 1.25 -6.61
N GLY A 129 -4.69 1.04 -6.92
CA GLY A 129 -4.02 -0.26 -6.81
C GLY A 129 -3.64 -0.60 -5.38
N GLY A 130 -3.69 -1.88 -5.00
CA GLY A 130 -3.21 -2.34 -3.69
C GLY A 130 -1.69 -2.38 -3.62
N ALA A 131 -1.13 -2.18 -2.42
CA ALA A 131 0.30 -2.36 -2.18
C ALA A 131 0.70 -3.84 -2.28
N ALA A 132 1.93 -4.08 -2.72
CA ALA A 132 2.56 -5.38 -2.57
C ALA A 132 2.91 -5.66 -1.10
N GLY A 133 3.13 -6.92 -0.76
CA GLY A 133 3.59 -7.31 0.57
C GLY A 133 4.25 -8.67 0.61
N PRO A 134 4.57 -9.19 1.80
CA PRO A 134 5.30 -10.44 1.97
C PRO A 134 4.62 -11.67 1.33
N LEU A 135 3.32 -11.59 1.06
CA LEU A 135 2.52 -12.66 0.49
C LEU A 135 2.29 -12.52 -1.02
N GLY A 136 2.82 -11.48 -1.66
CA GLY A 136 2.82 -11.33 -3.12
C GLY A 136 2.53 -9.93 -3.63
N THR A 137 2.23 -9.86 -4.93
CA THR A 137 1.96 -8.62 -5.64
C THR A 137 0.66 -7.96 -5.18
N GLY A 138 0.63 -6.63 -5.24
CA GLY A 138 -0.60 -5.87 -5.05
C GLY A 138 -1.55 -6.07 -6.22
N LYS A 139 -2.86 -6.00 -5.98
CA LYS A 139 -3.86 -6.16 -7.04
C LYS A 139 -4.16 -4.82 -7.69
N ALA A 140 -4.44 -4.87 -9.00
CA ALA A 140 -4.88 -3.69 -9.72
C ALA A 140 -6.24 -3.21 -9.20
N GLY A 141 -6.44 -1.89 -9.17
CA GLY A 141 -7.77 -1.30 -9.12
C GLY A 141 -8.49 -1.50 -10.46
N ALA A 142 -9.81 -1.40 -10.45
CA ALA A 142 -10.61 -1.59 -11.66
C ALA A 142 -11.32 -0.28 -12.08
N ASN A 143 -11.68 -0.19 -13.36
CA ASN A 143 -12.41 0.96 -13.94
C ASN A 143 -13.81 1.03 -13.34
N TYR A 144 -14.33 2.24 -13.09
CA TYR A 144 -15.68 2.46 -12.54
C TYR A 144 -16.01 1.60 -11.30
N SER A 145 -15.01 1.22 -10.50
CA SER A 145 -15.17 0.18 -9.47
C SER A 145 -14.20 0.32 -8.30
N GLY A 146 -14.24 -0.64 -7.37
CA GLY A 146 -13.48 -0.60 -6.13
C GLY A 146 -11.96 -0.68 -6.32
N GLY A 147 -11.23 -0.32 -5.28
CA GLY A 147 -9.78 -0.41 -5.24
C GLY A 147 -9.28 -1.86 -5.18
N GLY A 148 -8.02 -2.08 -5.55
CA GLY A 148 -7.39 -3.40 -5.52
C GLY A 148 -6.96 -3.80 -4.10
N GLY A 149 -7.03 -5.10 -3.79
CA GLY A 149 -6.52 -5.63 -2.52
C GLY A 149 -4.98 -5.68 -2.43
N ALA A 150 -4.45 -5.71 -1.21
CA ALA A 150 -3.03 -5.78 -0.91
C ALA A 150 -2.46 -7.21 -1.00
N GLY A 151 -1.14 -7.30 -1.23
CA GLY A 151 -0.31 -8.44 -0.82
C GLY A 151 -0.70 -9.84 -1.30
N GLY A 152 -1.15 -10.03 -2.54
CA GLY A 152 -1.26 -11.37 -3.14
C GLY A 152 -2.54 -12.16 -2.85
N GLY A 153 -3.59 -11.57 -2.28
CA GLY A 153 -4.89 -12.24 -2.08
C GLY A 153 -5.45 -12.94 -3.34
N LEU A 154 -6.21 -14.02 -3.16
CA LEU A 154 -6.66 -14.91 -4.26
C LEU A 154 -7.71 -14.29 -5.22
N SER A 155 -8.30 -13.14 -4.94
CA SER A 155 -9.37 -12.59 -5.79
C SER A 155 -9.00 -11.26 -6.46
N THR A 156 -9.41 -11.13 -7.71
CA THR A 156 -9.45 -9.89 -8.47
C THR A 156 -10.55 -8.96 -7.95
N ALA A 157 -10.35 -7.64 -8.00
CA ALA A 157 -11.47 -6.71 -7.98
C ALA A 157 -12.26 -6.94 -9.28
N ALA A 158 -13.41 -7.60 -9.21
CA ALA A 158 -14.28 -7.74 -10.37
C ALA A 158 -15.02 -6.42 -10.59
N GLY A 159 -15.10 -5.99 -11.85
CA GLY A 159 -15.70 -4.71 -12.23
C GLY A 159 -17.10 -4.53 -11.65
N GLY A 160 -17.27 -3.40 -10.97
CA GLY A 160 -18.51 -2.76 -10.57
C GLY A 160 -19.32 -3.46 -9.49
N ASP A 161 -18.80 -3.67 -8.26
CA ASP A 161 -19.57 -3.48 -7.00
C ASP A 161 -18.92 -4.02 -5.69
N SER A 162 -17.61 -4.32 -5.64
CA SER A 162 -16.86 -4.45 -4.37
C SER A 162 -15.37 -4.13 -4.59
N GLY A 163 -14.66 -3.72 -3.54
CA GLY A 163 -13.21 -3.66 -3.52
C GLY A 163 -12.60 -5.06 -3.66
N GLY A 164 -11.33 -5.13 -4.04
CA GLY A 164 -10.58 -6.39 -4.09
C GLY A 164 -10.27 -6.91 -2.67
N ASN A 165 -10.26 -8.22 -2.50
CA ASN A 165 -9.95 -8.85 -1.20
C ASN A 165 -8.47 -8.77 -0.86
N GLY A 166 -8.17 -8.71 0.45
CA GLY A 166 -6.81 -8.75 0.96
C GLY A 166 -6.21 -10.16 1.04
N PRO A 167 -5.00 -10.31 1.59
CA PRO A 167 -4.32 -11.60 1.73
C PRO A 167 -4.99 -12.58 2.70
N TYR A 168 -5.93 -12.09 3.54
CA TYR A 168 -6.62 -12.88 4.56
C TYR A 168 -8.12 -13.07 4.32
N GLY A 169 -8.64 -12.74 3.13
CA GLY A 169 -10.05 -12.97 2.78
C GLY A 169 -10.80 -11.72 2.34
N THR A 170 -12.14 -11.82 2.31
CA THR A 170 -13.13 -11.01 1.56
C THR A 170 -13.22 -9.51 1.87
N GLY A 171 -12.19 -8.91 2.46
CA GLY A 171 -12.21 -7.56 3.00
C GLY A 171 -12.32 -6.42 1.99
N GLY A 172 -12.72 -6.68 0.74
CA GLY A 172 -13.08 -5.63 -0.19
C GLY A 172 -14.35 -4.90 0.27
N GLY A 173 -14.30 -3.57 0.33
CA GLY A 173 -15.46 -2.76 0.69
C GLY A 173 -16.57 -2.83 -0.37
N ALA A 174 -17.83 -3.00 0.02
CA ALA A 174 -18.95 -3.09 -0.92
C ALA A 174 -19.10 -1.80 -1.74
N GLY A 175 -19.52 -1.90 -2.99
CA GLY A 175 -19.89 -0.76 -3.83
C GLY A 175 -21.07 0.01 -3.21
N GLY A 176 -21.05 1.32 -3.36
CA GLY A 176 -22.20 2.14 -3.07
C GLY A 176 -23.28 1.91 -4.14
N GLY A 177 -24.56 1.82 -3.73
CA GLY A 177 -25.67 1.89 -4.67
C GLY A 177 -25.67 3.21 -5.45
N LEU A 178 -26.67 3.43 -6.32
CA LEU A 178 -26.75 4.61 -7.21
C LEU A 178 -26.47 5.98 -6.54
N SER A 179 -26.76 6.11 -5.25
CA SER A 179 -26.51 7.31 -4.44
C SER A 179 -25.75 7.02 -3.13
N GLY A 180 -25.08 5.87 -3.04
CA GLY A 180 -24.35 5.42 -1.85
C GLY A 180 -22.85 5.67 -1.95
N ASN A 181 -22.23 5.94 -0.81
CA ASN A 181 -20.77 5.87 -0.67
C ASN A 181 -20.30 4.42 -0.81
N GLY A 182 -19.08 4.25 -1.31
CA GLY A 182 -18.41 2.96 -1.26
C GLY A 182 -18.07 2.58 0.18
N GLY A 183 -18.22 1.31 0.51
CA GLY A 183 -17.76 0.73 1.78
C GLY A 183 -16.24 0.72 1.86
N ASN A 184 -15.70 0.87 3.07
CA ASN A 184 -14.27 0.77 3.29
C ASN A 184 -13.79 -0.68 3.19
N GLY A 185 -12.57 -0.87 2.72
CA GLY A 185 -11.88 -2.15 2.78
C GLY A 185 -11.43 -2.47 4.21
N THR A 186 -11.26 -3.76 4.47
CA THR A 186 -10.78 -4.35 5.74
C THR A 186 -9.68 -5.35 5.43
N ASP A 187 -8.77 -5.60 6.38
CA ASP A 187 -7.71 -6.63 6.29
C ASP A 187 -6.91 -6.63 4.98
N GLY A 188 -6.60 -5.42 4.47
CA GLY A 188 -5.86 -5.23 3.22
C GLY A 188 -6.72 -5.21 1.96
N GLY A 189 -8.03 -5.34 2.08
CA GLY A 189 -8.94 -5.21 0.95
C GLY A 189 -9.05 -3.76 0.46
N GLY A 190 -9.39 -3.57 -0.81
CA GLY A 190 -9.64 -2.26 -1.39
C GLY A 190 -11.00 -1.70 -0.97
N GLY A 191 -11.18 -0.38 -1.08
CA GLY A 191 -12.48 0.26 -0.85
C GLY A 191 -13.43 0.08 -2.03
N GLY A 192 -14.74 0.10 -1.78
CA GLY A 192 -15.77 0.02 -2.82
C GLY A 192 -15.88 1.30 -3.64
N ALA A 193 -16.31 1.19 -4.89
CA ALA A 193 -16.67 2.37 -5.68
C ALA A 193 -17.90 3.05 -5.11
N SER A 194 -18.05 4.34 -5.41
CA SER A 194 -19.26 5.08 -5.15
C SER A 194 -20.23 5.06 -6.33
N GLY A 195 -21.50 5.39 -6.04
CA GLY A 195 -22.50 5.63 -7.07
C GLY A 195 -22.22 6.86 -7.96
N ILE A 196 -23.03 7.02 -9.00
CA ILE A 196 -22.91 8.03 -10.06
C ILE A 196 -23.21 9.49 -9.63
N SER A 197 -23.65 9.75 -8.39
CA SER A 197 -24.02 11.11 -7.97
C SER A 197 -23.54 11.44 -6.56
N GLY A 198 -22.57 12.37 -6.47
CA GLY A 198 -22.15 13.03 -5.22
C GLY A 198 -21.54 12.12 -4.14
N SER A 199 -21.27 10.86 -4.45
CA SER A 199 -20.87 9.86 -3.46
C SER A 199 -19.35 9.63 -3.47
N LYS A 200 -18.74 9.47 -2.29
CA LYS A 200 -17.30 9.22 -2.10
C LYS A 200 -16.98 7.73 -2.25
N GLY A 201 -15.86 7.40 -2.89
CA GLY A 201 -15.30 6.04 -2.87
C GLY A 201 -14.87 5.63 -1.46
N GLY A 202 -14.96 4.33 -1.15
CA GLY A 202 -14.52 3.79 0.13
C GLY A 202 -13.00 3.79 0.26
N ASP A 203 -12.49 3.90 1.47
CA ASP A 203 -11.05 3.88 1.73
C ASP A 203 -10.52 2.43 1.72
N GLY A 204 -9.25 2.21 1.34
CA GLY A 204 -8.61 0.90 1.38
C GLY A 204 -8.27 0.46 2.81
N GLY A 205 -8.40 -0.83 3.10
CA GLY A 205 -8.02 -1.43 4.38
C GLY A 205 -6.52 -1.74 4.46
N MET A 206 -5.96 -1.84 5.66
CA MET A 206 -4.58 -2.28 5.88
C MET A 206 -4.56 -3.77 6.25
N ALA A 207 -3.66 -4.54 5.64
CA ALA A 207 -3.44 -5.93 6.02
C ALA A 207 -2.65 -6.03 7.32
N ILE A 208 -2.97 -7.05 8.11
CA ILE A 208 -2.32 -7.34 9.39
C ILE A 208 -1.17 -8.32 9.14
N MET A 209 0.07 -7.82 9.04
CA MET A 209 1.24 -8.65 8.70
C MET A 209 2.27 -8.77 9.83
N HIS A 210 2.51 -7.67 10.54
CA HIS A 210 3.53 -7.57 11.58
C HIS A 210 2.92 -7.05 12.87
N PHE A 211 3.38 -7.59 14.01
CA PHE A 211 3.00 -7.18 15.35
C PHE A 211 4.21 -6.60 16.06
N ASN A 212 4.10 -5.37 16.57
CA ASN A 212 5.08 -4.90 17.55
C ASN A 212 4.73 -5.57 18.90
N SER A 213 5.76 -5.99 19.65
CA SER A 213 5.65 -6.91 20.79
C SER A 213 4.60 -6.52 21.84
N SER A 214 4.02 -7.54 22.51
CA SER A 214 3.04 -7.48 23.61
C SER A 214 1.85 -6.54 23.41
N GLY A 215 1.09 -6.75 22.32
CA GLY A 215 -0.28 -6.22 22.16
C GLY A 215 -0.42 -4.85 21.49
N GLY A 216 0.66 -4.23 21.01
CA GLY A 216 0.63 -2.85 20.51
C GLY A 216 0.87 -2.72 19.02
N THR A 217 -0.13 -2.26 18.28
CA THR A 217 -0.07 -1.79 16.88
C THR A 217 0.31 -2.83 15.82
N ILE A 218 -0.51 -2.87 14.78
CA ILE A 218 -0.42 -3.80 13.67
C ILE A 218 0.01 -3.04 12.43
N TYR A 219 0.89 -3.64 11.63
CA TYR A 219 1.37 -3.04 10.39
C TYR A 219 1.28 -4.02 9.22
N GLY A 220 1.10 -3.47 8.02
CA GLY A 220 1.16 -4.22 6.78
C GLY A 220 0.71 -3.39 5.58
N PRO A 221 0.69 -4.00 4.38
CA PRO A 221 0.37 -3.29 3.15
C PRO A 221 -1.12 -2.88 3.08
N GLY A 222 -1.40 -1.75 2.46
CA GLY A 222 -2.73 -1.19 2.27
C GLY A 222 -3.36 -1.60 0.93
N GLY A 223 -4.68 -1.81 0.94
CA GLY A 223 -5.50 -1.91 -0.27
C GLY A 223 -5.67 -0.53 -0.94
N GLY A 224 -6.14 -0.50 -2.17
CA GLY A 224 -6.44 0.74 -2.87
C GLY A 224 -7.78 1.34 -2.46
N GLY A 225 -7.93 2.66 -2.58
CA GLY A 225 -9.21 3.34 -2.39
C GLY A 225 -10.16 3.14 -3.57
N GLY A 226 -11.46 3.21 -3.36
CA GLY A 226 -12.48 3.11 -4.41
C GLY A 226 -12.63 4.38 -5.24
N GLY A 227 -13.11 4.25 -6.49
CA GLY A 227 -13.42 5.38 -7.36
C GLY A 227 -14.63 6.21 -6.90
N GLY A 228 -14.61 7.51 -7.17
CA GLY A 228 -15.68 8.47 -6.90
C GLY A 228 -16.37 8.95 -8.18
N GLY A 229 -17.56 8.42 -8.51
CA GLY A 229 -18.28 8.75 -9.75
C GLY A 229 -18.74 10.21 -9.86
N GLY A 230 -18.97 10.87 -8.72
CA GLY A 230 -19.42 12.27 -8.65
C GLY A 230 -18.87 13.05 -7.45
N ALA A 231 -17.88 12.51 -6.74
CA ALA A 231 -17.22 13.15 -5.61
C ALA A 231 -15.75 12.71 -5.53
N SER A 232 -15.15 12.78 -4.35
CA SER A 232 -13.76 12.40 -4.12
C SER A 232 -13.57 10.88 -4.18
N GLY A 233 -12.42 10.43 -4.65
CA GLY A 233 -11.99 9.04 -4.52
C GLY A 233 -11.68 8.68 -3.06
N GLY A 234 -11.74 7.40 -2.75
CA GLY A 234 -11.31 6.87 -1.46
C GLY A 234 -9.79 6.95 -1.29
N ALA A 235 -9.32 7.13 -0.06
CA ALA A 235 -7.90 7.04 0.25
C ALA A 235 -7.40 5.59 0.08
N GLY A 236 -6.14 5.43 -0.31
CA GLY A 236 -5.47 4.15 -0.19
C GLY A 236 -5.30 3.77 1.28
N GLY A 237 -5.17 2.47 1.54
CA GLY A 237 -4.79 1.96 2.85
C GLY A 237 -3.44 2.54 3.29
N LEU A 238 -3.27 2.67 4.60
CA LEU A 238 -2.27 3.52 5.24
C LEU A 238 -0.85 3.40 4.67
N TYR A 239 -0.44 2.18 4.29
CA TYR A 239 0.90 1.90 3.79
C TYR A 239 0.88 1.35 2.36
N GLY A 240 1.31 2.18 1.40
CA GLY A 240 1.52 1.78 0.01
C GLY A 240 0.26 1.59 -0.84
N GLY A 241 -0.96 1.74 -0.31
CA GLY A 241 -2.18 1.66 -1.12
C GLY A 241 -2.33 2.86 -2.05
N GLY A 242 -2.80 2.67 -3.27
CA GLY A 242 -3.12 3.75 -4.20
C GLY A 242 -4.47 4.43 -3.87
N GLY A 243 -4.57 5.74 -4.07
CA GLY A 243 -5.84 6.46 -3.92
C GLY A 243 -6.78 6.28 -5.11
N GLY A 244 -8.10 6.30 -4.89
CA GLY A 244 -9.10 6.23 -5.96
C GLY A 244 -9.21 7.52 -6.77
N GLY A 245 -9.58 7.43 -8.05
CA GLY A 245 -9.90 8.61 -8.86
C GLY A 245 -11.25 9.20 -8.47
N GLY A 246 -11.40 10.53 -8.50
CA GLY A 246 -12.68 11.17 -8.19
C GLY A 246 -12.81 12.55 -8.81
N THR A 247 -13.99 12.89 -9.33
CA THR A 247 -14.23 14.16 -10.04
C THR A 247 -14.09 15.39 -9.16
N ALA A 248 -14.39 15.27 -7.86
CA ALA A 248 -14.20 16.36 -6.89
C ALA A 248 -12.81 16.35 -6.22
N GLY A 249 -12.01 15.31 -6.45
CA GLY A 249 -10.70 15.14 -5.83
C GLY A 249 -10.22 13.69 -5.90
N GLY A 250 -8.95 13.48 -6.24
CA GLY A 250 -8.31 12.18 -6.13
C GLY A 250 -8.09 11.79 -4.67
N GLY A 251 -8.25 10.51 -4.34
CA GLY A 251 -7.87 9.98 -3.04
C GLY A 251 -6.36 10.04 -2.82
N ALA A 252 -5.94 10.22 -1.58
CA ALA A 252 -4.53 10.18 -1.20
C ALA A 252 -3.98 8.75 -1.28
N GLY A 253 -2.74 8.59 -1.75
CA GLY A 253 -2.00 7.34 -1.64
C GLY A 253 -1.46 7.13 -0.22
N GLY A 254 -1.26 5.87 0.17
CA GLY A 254 -0.63 5.48 1.42
C GLY A 254 0.86 5.78 1.44
N ALA A 255 1.40 6.07 2.62
CA ALA A 255 2.83 6.31 2.81
C ALA A 255 3.65 5.01 2.66
N GLY A 256 4.97 5.12 2.60
CA GLY A 256 5.87 4.00 2.75
C GLY A 256 5.89 3.44 4.18
N LEU A 257 6.51 2.29 4.34
CA LEU A 257 6.71 1.65 5.65
C LEU A 257 8.02 0.86 5.63
N ILE A 258 8.77 0.90 6.73
CA ILE A 258 9.87 -0.04 6.97
C ILE A 258 9.57 -0.83 8.24
N ILE A 259 9.65 -2.16 8.17
CA ILE A 259 9.62 -3.04 9.34
C ILE A 259 11.01 -3.66 9.52
N LEU A 260 11.51 -3.61 10.74
CA LEU A 260 12.77 -4.18 11.18
C LEU A 260 12.49 -5.34 12.13
N GLU A 261 13.03 -6.52 11.84
CA GLU A 261 12.97 -7.68 12.73
C GLU A 261 14.39 -8.11 13.15
N TYR A 262 14.67 -8.17 14.46
CA TYR A 262 16.01 -8.48 14.96
C TYR A 262 15.99 -9.18 16.33
N TYR A 263 17.09 -9.85 16.66
CA TYR A 263 17.36 -10.43 17.98
C TYR A 263 18.23 -9.50 18.82
N LEU A 264 18.11 -9.61 20.14
CA LEU A 264 19.09 -9.07 21.09
C LEU A 264 20.23 -10.07 21.32
#